data_AF-A0A7H4MKD8-F1
#
_entry.id   AF-A0A7H4MKD8-F1
#
_cell.length_a   1.000
_cell.length_b   1.000
_cell.length_c   1.000
_cell.angle_alpha   90.00
_cell.angle_beta   90.00
_cell.angle_gamma   90.00
#
_symmetry.space_group_name_H-M   'P 1'
#
loop_
_entity.id
_entity.type
_entity.pdbx_description
1 polymer ?
#
loop_
_entity_poly.entity_id
_entity_poly.type
_entity_poly.pdbx_seq_one_letter_code
_entity_poly.pdbx_strand_id
1 'polypeptide(L)'
;MMVVNTQTLKDNPALGKALTGAWFEMMAKMKAGDSQALSAMAADSGTDLAGYQAQLKTTHLFWTPADTLAFISSPDLAKTMQRVAQFSFDKGLLGEGAQSADFIGMTFPGMSPSAMPPTANCAFDDSYLKLAAAASCNDYRRRPRHAPH
;
A
#
# COMPACT_ATOMS: atom_id res chain seq x y z
N MET A 1 -0.93 -3.54 3.34
CA MET A 1 0.44 -3.08 3.00
C MET A 1 1.17 -4.25 2.37
N MET A 2 1.86 -4.04 1.24
CA MET A 2 2.70 -5.08 0.64
C MET A 2 4.16 -4.76 0.93
N VAL A 3 4.91 -5.76 1.36
CA VAL A 3 6.34 -5.64 1.69
C VAL A 3 7.10 -6.69 0.88
N VAL A 4 8.14 -6.26 0.17
CA VAL A 4 8.97 -7.11 -0.68
C VAL A 4 10.42 -6.80 -0.38
N ASN A 5 11.29 -7.81 -0.48
CA ASN A 5 12.73 -7.61 -0.35
C ASN A 5 13.25 -6.65 -1.45
N THR A 6 13.99 -5.63 -1.04
CA THR A 6 14.51 -4.59 -1.94
C THR A 6 15.37 -5.15 -3.06
N GLN A 7 16.21 -6.15 -2.79
CA GLN A 7 17.09 -6.75 -3.80
C GLN A 7 16.26 -7.52 -4.83
N THR A 8 15.33 -8.36 -4.37
CA THR A 8 14.41 -9.09 -5.26
C THR A 8 13.62 -8.16 -6.17
N LEU A 9 13.17 -7.02 -5.65
CA LEU A 9 12.42 -6.02 -6.41
C LEU A 9 13.29 -5.29 -7.44
N LYS A 10 14.55 -4.99 -7.11
CA LYS A 10 15.52 -4.40 -8.05
C LYS A 10 15.87 -5.36 -9.18
N ASP A 11 16.06 -6.64 -8.85
CA ASP A 11 16.41 -7.67 -9.84
C ASP A 11 15.21 -8.03 -10.72
N ASN A 12 13.99 -7.87 -10.21
CA ASN A 12 12.76 -8.20 -10.93
C ASN A 12 11.72 -7.06 -10.88
N PRO A 13 11.93 -5.94 -11.60
CA PRO A 13 10.97 -4.83 -11.62
C PRO A 13 9.58 -5.24 -12.14
N ALA A 14 9.51 -6.27 -12.99
CA ALA A 14 8.27 -6.85 -13.46
C ALA A 14 7.41 -7.41 -12.31
N LEU A 15 8.03 -7.93 -11.24
CA LEU A 15 7.35 -8.42 -10.05
C LEU A 15 6.60 -7.28 -9.34
N GLY A 16 7.27 -6.14 -9.12
CA GLY A 16 6.65 -4.97 -8.48
C GLY A 16 5.44 -4.45 -9.25
N LYS A 17 5.56 -4.41 -10.59
CA LYS A 17 4.46 -4.03 -11.48
C LYS A 17 3.31 -5.03 -11.43
N ALA A 18 3.61 -6.34 -11.47
CA ALA A 18 2.59 -7.38 -11.43
C ALA A 18 1.83 -7.41 -10.09
N LEU A 19 2.54 -7.33 -8.97
CA LEU A 19 1.92 -7.29 -7.63
C LEU A 19 1.04 -6.05 -7.46
N THR A 20 1.52 -4.88 -7.87
CA THR A 20 0.75 -3.65 -7.81
C THR A 20 -0.50 -3.73 -8.70
N GLY A 21 -0.35 -4.27 -9.91
CA GLY A 21 -1.47 -4.50 -10.84
C GLY A 21 -2.53 -5.43 -10.26
N ALA A 22 -2.13 -6.63 -9.83
CA ALA A 22 -3.02 -7.63 -9.25
C ALA A 22 -3.76 -7.10 -8.02
N TRP A 23 -3.08 -6.32 -7.16
CA TRP A 23 -3.70 -5.67 -6.01
C TRP A 23 -4.85 -4.74 -6.44
N PHE A 24 -4.61 -3.80 -7.36
CA PHE A 24 -5.66 -2.86 -7.78
C PHE A 24 -6.75 -3.49 -8.65
N GLU A 25 -6.44 -4.53 -9.43
CA GLU A 25 -7.45 -5.34 -10.09
C GLU A 25 -8.39 -5.99 -9.07
N MET A 26 -7.84 -6.52 -7.97
CA MET A 26 -8.67 -7.08 -6.91
C MET A 26 -9.50 -6.01 -6.20
N MET A 27 -8.90 -4.86 -5.88
CA MET A 27 -9.62 -3.72 -5.30
C MET A 27 -10.75 -3.23 -6.21
N ALA A 28 -10.56 -3.24 -7.53
CA ALA A 28 -11.60 -2.88 -8.49
C ALA A 28 -12.76 -3.89 -8.49
N LYS A 29 -12.49 -5.20 -8.48
CA LYS A 29 -13.52 -6.24 -8.38
C LYS A 29 -14.31 -6.17 -7.07
N MET A 30 -13.60 -5.94 -5.95
CA MET A 30 -14.24 -5.72 -4.64
C MET A 30 -15.16 -4.50 -4.66
N LYS A 31 -14.67 -3.37 -5.19
CA LYS A 31 -15.46 -2.13 -5.31
C LYS A 31 -16.67 -2.30 -6.24
N ALA A 32 -16.56 -3.13 -7.26
CA ALA A 32 -17.67 -3.48 -8.16
C ALA A 32 -18.70 -4.42 -7.53
N GLY A 33 -18.45 -4.92 -6.31
CA GLY A 33 -19.38 -5.81 -5.61
C GLY A 33 -19.42 -7.23 -6.16
N ASP A 34 -18.32 -7.70 -6.78
CA ASP A 34 -18.21 -9.07 -7.30
C ASP A 34 -18.41 -10.07 -6.16
N SER A 35 -19.59 -10.70 -6.13
CA SER A 35 -20.00 -11.58 -5.03
C SER A 35 -19.15 -12.84 -4.94
N GLN A 36 -18.58 -13.31 -6.05
CA GLN A 36 -17.69 -14.46 -6.07
C GLN A 36 -16.34 -14.10 -5.45
N ALA A 37 -15.75 -12.96 -5.84
CA ALA A 37 -14.51 -12.47 -5.25
C ALA A 37 -14.70 -12.19 -3.75
N LEU A 38 -15.76 -11.47 -3.37
CA LEU A 38 -16.05 -11.14 -1.98
C LEU A 38 -16.32 -12.37 -1.12
N SER A 39 -17.00 -13.39 -1.65
CA SER A 39 -17.26 -14.63 -0.91
C SER A 39 -15.99 -15.46 -0.70
N ALA A 40 -15.11 -15.52 -1.71
CA ALA A 40 -13.83 -16.21 -1.58
C ALA A 40 -12.95 -15.54 -0.50
N MET A 41 -12.84 -14.21 -0.52
CA MET A 41 -12.07 -13.48 0.50
C MET A 41 -12.70 -13.54 1.89
N ALA A 42 -14.04 -13.56 1.98
CA ALA A 42 -14.72 -13.76 3.25
C ALA A 42 -14.34 -15.12 3.87
N ALA A 43 -14.40 -16.19 3.08
CA ALA A 43 -14.00 -17.53 3.50
C ALA A 43 -12.54 -17.58 3.97
N ASP A 44 -11.62 -17.01 3.19
CA ASP A 44 -10.19 -16.93 3.55
C ASP A 44 -9.94 -16.07 4.80
N SER A 45 -10.79 -15.08 5.05
CA SER A 45 -10.74 -14.21 6.24
C SER A 45 -11.48 -14.81 7.45
N GLY A 46 -12.00 -16.05 7.34
CA GLY A 46 -12.71 -16.74 8.42
C GLY A 46 -14.08 -16.15 8.77
N THR A 47 -14.73 -15.45 7.83
CA THR A 47 -16.05 -14.81 8.00
C THR A 47 -16.99 -15.18 6.85
N ASP A 48 -18.27 -14.88 6.99
CA ASP A 48 -19.23 -14.91 5.88
C ASP A 48 -19.23 -13.59 5.09
N LEU A 49 -19.96 -13.57 3.97
CA LEU A 49 -20.06 -12.41 3.08
C LEU A 49 -20.59 -11.17 3.82
N ALA A 50 -21.56 -11.34 4.73
CA ALA A 50 -22.15 -10.23 5.48
C ALA A 50 -21.14 -9.63 6.48
N GLY A 51 -20.41 -10.46 7.21
CA GLY A 51 -19.35 -10.05 8.13
C GLY A 51 -18.18 -9.40 7.38
N TYR A 52 -17.78 -9.95 6.23
CA TYR A 52 -16.74 -9.35 5.40
C TYR A 52 -17.15 -7.96 4.88
N GLN A 53 -18.38 -7.81 4.38
CA GLN A 53 -18.91 -6.51 3.96
C GLN A 53 -19.02 -5.51 5.13
N ALA A 54 -19.37 -5.97 6.33
CA ALA A 54 -19.39 -5.12 7.51
C ALA A 54 -17.97 -4.60 7.86
N GLN A 55 -16.95 -5.47 7.81
CA GLN A 55 -15.55 -5.08 8.02
C GLN A 55 -15.07 -4.09 6.95
N LEU A 56 -15.40 -4.34 5.68
CA LEU A 56 -15.07 -3.44 4.55
C LEU A 56 -15.65 -2.04 4.74
N LYS A 57 -16.87 -1.92 5.30
CA LYS A 57 -17.50 -0.61 5.56
C LYS A 57 -16.78 0.20 6.65
N THR A 58 -16.13 -0.48 7.60
CA THR A 58 -15.40 0.18 8.70
C THR A 58 -13.94 0.42 8.39
N THR A 59 -13.40 -0.24 7.37
CA THR A 59 -11.99 -0.17 6.98
C THR A 59 -11.81 0.86 5.88
N HIS A 60 -10.92 1.83 6.09
CA HIS A 60 -10.53 2.76 5.05
C HIS A 60 -9.60 2.07 4.05
N LEU A 61 -10.16 1.64 2.92
CA LEU A 61 -9.42 1.04 1.82
C LEU A 61 -9.07 2.10 0.78
N PHE A 62 -7.79 2.19 0.42
CA PHE A 62 -7.33 3.00 -0.69
C PHE A 62 -7.65 2.29 -2.01
N TRP A 63 -8.84 2.53 -2.55
CA TRP A 63 -9.38 1.82 -3.71
C TRP A 63 -8.63 2.06 -5.02
N THR A 64 -7.97 3.22 -5.15
CA THR A 64 -7.30 3.60 -6.38
C THR A 64 -5.80 3.80 -6.17
N PRO A 65 -4.98 3.59 -7.23
CA PRO A 65 -3.56 3.91 -7.17
C PRO A 65 -3.31 5.38 -6.83
N ALA A 66 -4.15 6.29 -7.31
CA ALA A 66 -4.03 7.73 -7.08
C ALA A 66 -4.25 8.10 -5.61
N ASP A 67 -5.30 7.56 -4.98
CA ASP A 67 -5.57 7.81 -3.56
C ASP A 67 -4.46 7.23 -2.68
N THR A 68 -3.99 6.03 -3.04
CA THR A 68 -2.86 5.40 -2.34
C THR A 68 -1.60 6.25 -2.47
N LEU A 69 -1.28 6.73 -3.69
CA LEU A 69 -0.13 7.57 -3.95
C LEU A 69 -0.19 8.88 -3.15
N ALA A 70 -1.34 9.55 -3.13
CA ALA A 70 -1.54 10.77 -2.34
C ALA A 70 -1.28 10.54 -0.85
N PHE A 71 -1.74 9.41 -0.31
CA PHE A 71 -1.50 9.05 1.08
C PHE A 71 -0.02 8.76 1.37
N ILE A 72 0.64 7.95 0.54
CA ILE A 72 2.04 7.56 0.82
C ILE A 72 3.05 8.68 0.57
N SER A 73 2.71 9.63 -0.30
CA SER A 73 3.51 10.85 -0.50
C SER A 73 3.17 11.94 0.53
N SER A 74 2.20 11.71 1.42
CA SER A 74 1.84 12.67 2.45
C SER A 74 2.84 12.66 3.61
N PRO A 75 3.05 13.82 4.29
CA PRO A 75 3.88 13.87 5.50
C PRO A 75 3.27 13.07 6.67
N ASP A 76 2.00 12.70 6.59
CA ASP A 76 1.32 11.96 7.66
C ASP A 76 1.73 10.48 7.70
N LEU A 77 2.20 9.92 6.58
CA LEU A 77 2.76 8.57 6.57
C LEU A 77 3.99 8.49 7.48
N ALA A 78 4.92 9.44 7.34
CA ALA A 78 6.13 9.47 8.15
C ALA A 78 5.81 9.58 9.65
N LYS A 79 4.88 10.46 10.03
CA LYS A 79 4.41 10.59 11.42
C LYS A 79 3.78 9.30 11.94
N THR A 80 2.97 8.65 11.11
CA THR A 80 2.30 7.39 11.48
C THR A 80 3.32 6.29 11.73
N MET A 81 4.30 6.15 10.84
CA MET A 81 5.34 5.12 10.97
C MET A 81 6.29 5.40 12.13
N GLN A 82 6.59 6.67 12.43
CA GLN A 82 7.30 7.05 13.65
C GLN A 82 6.55 6.62 14.91
N ARG A 83 5.22 6.82 14.96
CA ARG A 83 4.40 6.36 16.09
C ARG A 83 4.40 4.84 16.22
N VAL A 84 4.30 4.12 15.10
CA VAL A 84 4.36 2.64 15.09
C VAL A 84 5.72 2.16 15.58
N ALA A 85 6.81 2.78 15.13
CA ALA A 85 8.15 2.44 15.61
C ALA A 85 8.33 2.74 17.09
N GLN A 86 7.87 3.90 17.57
CA GLN A 86 7.91 4.26 18.99
C GLN A 86 7.11 3.27 19.84
N PHE A 87 5.87 2.98 19.45
CA PHE A 87 5.05 2.00 20.15
C PHE A 87 5.73 0.61 20.16
N SER A 88 6.30 0.19 19.04
CA SER A 88 6.99 -1.10 18.94
C SER A 88 8.24 -1.14 19.84
N PHE A 89 8.97 -0.03 19.94
CA PHE A 89 10.09 0.13 20.86
C PHE A 89 9.63 0.03 22.32
N ASP A 90 8.60 0.80 22.69
CA ASP A 90 8.03 0.82 24.05
C ASP A 90 7.51 -0.56 24.48
N LYS A 91 7.08 -1.39 23.53
CA LYS A 91 6.62 -2.77 23.76
C LYS A 91 7.71 -3.83 23.60
N GLY A 92 8.95 -3.46 23.28
CA GLY A 92 10.05 -4.40 23.07
C GLY A 92 9.90 -5.28 21.82
N LEU A 93 9.07 -4.87 20.86
CA LEU A 93 8.76 -5.64 19.63
C LEU A 93 9.80 -5.42 18.52
N LEU A 94 10.70 -4.46 18.67
CA LEU A 94 11.77 -4.18 17.69
C LEU A 94 12.95 -5.17 17.78
N GLY A 95 12.92 -6.12 18.72
CA GLY A 95 13.95 -7.14 18.94
C GLY A 95 14.88 -6.81 20.11
N GLU A 96 15.56 -7.85 20.62
CA GLU A 96 16.57 -7.72 21.67
C GLU A 96 17.77 -6.90 21.13
N GLY A 97 17.91 -5.65 21.58
CA GLY A 97 19.03 -4.78 21.21
C GLY A 97 18.68 -3.51 20.44
N ALA A 98 17.40 -3.24 20.16
CA ALA A 98 17.00 -1.93 19.66
C ALA A 98 17.32 -0.86 20.72
N GLN A 99 18.19 0.11 20.39
CA GLN A 99 18.62 1.17 21.31
C GLN A 99 17.68 2.39 21.28
N SER A 100 16.85 2.52 20.25
CA SER A 100 15.84 3.57 20.12
C SER A 100 14.75 3.17 19.10
N ALA A 101 13.67 3.94 19.03
CA ALA A 101 12.66 3.81 17.98
C ALA A 101 13.21 4.06 16.57
N ASP A 102 14.30 4.82 16.45
CA ASP A 102 14.99 5.11 15.19
C ASP A 102 15.88 3.94 14.72
N PHE A 103 15.99 2.87 15.52
CA PHE A 103 16.77 1.69 15.18
C PHE A 103 16.35 1.07 13.85
N ILE A 104 15.06 1.12 13.52
CA ILE A 104 14.57 0.78 12.18
C ILE A 104 14.63 2.04 11.33
N GLY A 105 15.75 2.26 10.65
CA GLY A 105 15.84 3.37 9.70
C GLY A 105 14.88 3.16 8.54
N MET A 106 13.97 4.12 8.39
CA MET A 106 12.91 4.15 7.39
C MET A 106 13.18 5.27 6.39
N THR A 107 12.98 4.99 5.11
CA THR A 107 13.02 5.99 4.04
C THR A 107 11.63 6.17 3.42
N PHE A 108 11.27 7.42 3.15
CA PHE A 108 9.97 7.79 2.59
C PHE A 108 10.14 8.50 1.25
N PRO A 109 9.12 8.46 0.36
CA PRO A 109 9.16 9.22 -0.88
C PRO A 109 9.34 10.73 -0.61
N GLY A 110 10.26 11.36 -1.34
CA GLY A 110 10.54 12.80 -1.21
C GLY A 110 11.45 13.19 -0.04
N MET A 111 11.94 12.23 0.75
CA MET A 111 12.96 12.48 1.78
C MET A 111 14.27 12.96 1.14
N SER A 112 14.83 14.06 1.65
CA SER A 112 16.15 14.54 1.23
C SER A 112 17.23 13.50 1.54
N PRO A 113 18.24 13.30 0.67
CA PRO A 113 19.39 12.44 0.97
C PRO A 113 20.07 12.78 2.31
N SER A 114 20.08 14.05 2.71
CA SER A 114 20.66 14.51 3.98
C SER A 114 19.86 14.13 5.22
N ALA A 115 18.59 13.73 5.06
CA ALA A 115 17.70 13.31 6.14
C ALA A 115 17.52 11.78 6.20
N MET A 116 18.15 11.03 5.29
CA MET A 116 18.06 9.58 5.26
C MET A 116 18.93 8.97 6.38
N PRO A 117 18.41 7.97 7.10
CA PRO A 117 19.20 7.27 8.10
C PRO A 117 20.36 6.50 7.43
N PRO A 118 21.50 6.35 8.12
CA PRO A 118 22.67 5.63 7.58
C PRO A 118 22.40 4.13 7.36
N THR A 119 21.42 3.57 8.05
CA THR A 119 20.91 2.22 7.85
C THR A 119 19.44 2.28 7.46
N ALA A 120 19.10 1.98 6.20
CA ALA A 120 17.72 1.97 5.72
C ALA A 120 17.21 0.53 5.60
N ASN A 121 16.54 0.04 6.65
CA ASN A 121 16.01 -1.33 6.70
C ASN A 121 14.62 -1.44 6.09
N CYS A 122 13.89 -0.32 6.00
CA CYS A 122 12.56 -0.27 5.40
C CYS A 122 12.47 0.95 4.47
N ALA A 123 12.10 0.71 3.21
CA ALA A 123 11.94 1.77 2.22
C ALA A 123 10.51 1.78 1.69
N PHE A 124 9.85 2.92 1.81
CA PHE A 124 8.55 3.16 1.18
C PHE A 124 8.80 3.66 -0.24
N ASP A 125 8.55 2.79 -1.21
CA ASP A 125 8.73 3.06 -2.64
C ASP A 125 7.39 3.39 -3.31
N ASP A 126 7.32 4.52 -4.02
CA ASP A 126 6.12 4.98 -4.72
C ASP A 126 6.17 4.78 -6.24
N SER A 127 7.24 4.19 -6.77
CA SER A 127 7.50 4.14 -8.20
C SER A 127 6.45 3.33 -8.96
N TYR A 128 6.09 2.15 -8.43
CA TYR A 128 5.08 1.29 -9.04
C TYR A 128 3.66 1.84 -8.88
N LEU A 129 3.39 2.57 -7.80
CA LEU A 129 2.13 3.29 -7.62
C LEU A 129 1.98 4.44 -8.61
N LYS A 130 3.04 5.21 -8.86
CA LYS A 130 3.07 6.22 -9.93
C LYS A 130 2.82 5.61 -11.30
N LEU A 131 3.43 4.45 -11.59
CA LEU A 131 3.19 3.73 -12.83
C LEU A 131 1.73 3.28 -12.97
N ALA A 132 1.15 2.71 -11.90
CA ALA A 132 -0.25 2.27 -11.88
C ALA A 132 -1.23 3.46 -12.01
N ALA A 133 -0.96 4.57 -11.32
CA ALA A 133 -1.74 5.80 -11.43
C ALA A 133 -1.68 6.38 -12.86
N ALA A 134 -0.49 6.45 -13.47
CA ALA A 134 -0.33 6.91 -14.84
C ALA A 134 -1.05 6.01 -15.85
N ALA A 135 -0.98 4.68 -15.68
CA ALA A 135 -1.70 3.73 -16.52
C ALA A 135 -3.23 3.90 -16.40
N SER A 136 -3.75 4.08 -15.19
CA SER A 136 -5.18 4.32 -14.96
C SER A 136 -5.68 5.65 -15.57
N CYS A 137 -4.85 6.69 -15.59
CA CYS A 137 -5.15 7.96 -16.26
C CYS A 137 -5.19 7.79 -17.79
N ASN A 138 -4.31 6.95 -18.34
CA ASN A 138 -4.28 6.63 -19.76
C ASN A 138 -5.50 5.79 -20.20
N ASP A 139 -5.96 4.87 -19.33
CA ASP A 139 -7.18 4.08 -19.55
C ASP A 139 -8.44 4.96 -19.50
N TYR A 140 -8.50 5.93 -18.58
CA TYR A 140 -9.62 6.88 -18.50
C TYR A 140 -9.74 7.78 -19.75
N ARG A 141 -8.62 8.12 -20.41
CA ARG A 141 -8.64 8.85 -21.70
C ARG A 141 -9.13 8.01 -22.88
N ARG A 142 -9.09 6.68 -22.78
CA ARG A 142 -9.51 5.76 -23.85
C ARG A 142 -10.95 5.29 -23.74
N ARG A 143 -11.65 5.57 -22.63
CA ARG A 143 -13.09 5.28 -22.55
C ARG A 143 -13.86 6.21 -23.50
N PRO A 144 -14.69 5.69 -24.41
CA PRO A 144 -15.55 6.53 -25.23
C PRO A 144 -16.45 7.33 -24.30
N ARG A 145 -16.44 8.66 -24.45
CA ARG A 145 -17.38 9.55 -23.75
C ARG A 145 -18.78 9.18 -24.27
N HIS A 146 -19.50 8.34 -23.53
CA HIS A 146 -20.95 8.30 -23.70
C HIS A 146 -21.49 9.64 -23.20
N ALA A 147 -21.80 10.52 -24.15
CA ALA A 147 -22.57 11.72 -23.91
C ALA A 147 -23.98 11.30 -23.46
N PRO A 148 -24.56 11.91 -22.41
CA PRO A 148 -25.96 11.72 -22.10
C PRO A 148 -26.81 12.40 -23.19
N HIS A 149 -27.84 11.67 -23.65
CA HIS A 149 -28.92 12.16 -24.50
C HIS A 149 -29.85 13.11 -23.72
#